data_AF-A0A1I0WDK0-F1
#
_entry.id   AF-A0A1I0WDK0-F1
#
_cell.length_a   1.000
_cell.length_b   1.000
_cell.length_c   1.000
_cell.angle_alpha   90.00
_cell.angle_beta   90.00
_cell.angle_gamma   90.00
#
_symmetry.space_group_name_H-M   'P 1'
#
loop_
_entity.id
_entity.type
_entity.pdbx_description
1 polymer ?
#
loop_
_entity_poly.entity_id
_entity_poly.type
_entity_poly.pdbx_seq_one_letter_code
_entity_poly.pdbx_strand_id
1 'polypeptide(L)'
;MNTENRPVLTGLLALVGVAVVIGLLGGLAVMVGVNATGIGDTTTASDDSGTPATFRLPRPSDTGSSIPEPEESIEPEAGESTSEAPATGISLTATQQSVSPMQQIDLTGTYPGGEGAILQVQRFENGAWSDFPVTMSVSGGTFATYVQTSQVGPNQFRVIDTDTQVASNELTVTVG
;
A
#
# COMPACT_ATOMS: atom_id res chain seq x y z
N MET A 1 28.68 -22.31 42.57
CA MET A 1 27.81 -21.18 42.20
C MET A 1 26.58 -21.80 41.56
N ASN A 2 25.48 -21.88 42.33
CA ASN A 2 24.27 -22.58 41.88
C ASN A 2 23.37 -21.59 41.13
N THR A 3 23.14 -21.86 39.86
CA THR A 3 22.35 -21.02 38.95
C THR A 3 20.97 -21.61 38.68
N GLU A 4 20.51 -22.53 39.52
CA GLU A 4 19.21 -23.19 39.38
C GLU A 4 18.12 -22.35 40.05
N ASN A 5 17.13 -21.89 39.26
CA ASN A 5 15.88 -21.20 39.67
C ASN A 5 15.87 -19.67 39.65
N ARG A 6 16.45 -19.03 38.63
CA ARG A 6 16.10 -17.63 38.29
C ARG A 6 15.69 -17.50 36.81
N PRO A 7 14.44 -17.82 36.44
CA PRO A 7 14.01 -17.85 35.03
C PRO A 7 14.22 -16.51 34.32
N VAL A 8 13.99 -15.39 35.02
CA VAL A 8 14.28 -14.04 34.52
C VAL A 8 15.78 -13.77 34.34
N LEU A 9 16.64 -14.27 35.22
CA LEU A 9 18.08 -14.08 35.11
C LEU A 9 18.67 -14.92 33.97
N THR A 10 18.21 -16.17 33.81
CA THR A 10 18.58 -17.03 32.69
C THR A 10 18.10 -16.45 31.36
N GLY A 11 16.88 -15.90 31.32
CA GLY A 11 16.36 -15.20 30.14
C GLY A 11 17.19 -13.97 29.77
N LEU A 12 17.59 -13.16 30.76
CA LEU A 12 18.45 -11.99 30.52
C LEU A 12 19.85 -12.40 30.04
N LEU A 13 20.46 -13.42 30.64
CA LEU A 13 21.75 -13.97 30.20
C LEU A 13 21.68 -14.52 28.76
N ALA A 14 20.59 -15.20 28.41
CA ALA A 14 20.36 -15.68 27.05
C ALA A 14 20.21 -14.52 26.06
N LEU A 15 19.44 -13.49 26.40
CA LEU A 15 19.24 -12.31 25.54
C LEU A 15 20.54 -11.53 25.32
N VAL A 16 21.35 -11.34 26.37
CA VAL A 16 22.67 -10.72 26.25
C VAL A 16 23.60 -11.57 25.38
N GLY A 17 23.59 -12.89 25.54
CA GLY A 17 24.38 -13.80 24.70
C GLY A 17 24.02 -13.70 23.22
N VAL A 18 22.73 -13.68 22.89
CA VAL A 18 22.24 -13.52 21.51
C VAL A 18 22.64 -12.15 20.93
N ALA A 19 22.49 -11.07 21.71
CA ALA A 19 22.86 -9.72 21.27
C ALA A 19 24.35 -9.60 20.94
N VAL A 20 25.23 -10.25 21.73
CA VAL A 20 26.69 -10.28 21.46
C VAL A 20 27.00 -11.01 20.16
N VAL A 21 26.35 -12.15 19.90
CA VAL A 21 26.57 -12.93 18.66
C VAL A 21 26.13 -12.16 17.43
N ILE A 22 24.91 -11.58 17.46
CA ILE A 22 24.38 -10.79 16.35
C ILE A 22 25.21 -9.52 16.15
N GLY A 23 25.61 -8.84 17.23
CA GLY A 23 26.46 -7.66 17.19
C GLY A 23 27.83 -7.93 16.58
N LEU A 24 28.46 -9.07 16.91
CA LEU A 24 29.74 -9.48 16.32
C LEU A 24 29.61 -9.80 14.83
N LEU A 25 28.58 -10.55 14.43
CA LEU A 25 28.36 -10.90 13.02
C LEU A 25 28.01 -9.67 12.17
N GLY A 26 27.12 -8.80 12.66
CA GLY A 26 26.75 -7.56 11.98
C GLY A 26 27.89 -6.54 11.94
N GLY A 27 28.62 -6.36 13.04
CA GLY A 27 29.75 -5.43 13.12
C GLY A 27 30.90 -5.81 12.17
N LEU A 28 31.19 -7.11 12.04
CA LEU A 28 32.25 -7.58 11.16
C LEU A 28 31.88 -7.39 9.67
N ALA A 29 30.60 -7.50 9.31
CA ALA A 29 30.12 -7.23 7.96
C ALA A 29 30.27 -5.75 7.54
N VAL A 30 30.01 -4.81 8.44
CA VAL A 30 30.17 -3.36 8.16
C VAL A 30 31.63 -2.98 7.93
N MET A 31 32.56 -3.55 8.70
CA MET A 31 34.00 -3.26 8.54
C MET A 31 34.59 -3.73 7.21
N VAL A 32 34.02 -4.77 6.58
CA VAL A 32 34.44 -5.22 5.25
C VAL A 32 33.84 -4.35 4.13
N GLY A 33 32.62 -3.80 4.34
CA GLY A 33 31.91 -3.00 3.33
C GLY A 33 32.51 -1.61 3.08
N VAL A 34 33.15 -0.98 4.07
CA VAL A 34 33.64 0.41 3.97
C VAL A 34 34.85 0.60 3.05
N ASN A 35 35.55 -0.47 2.65
CA ASN A 35 36.71 -0.37 1.76
C ASN A 35 36.37 -0.60 0.28
N ALA A 36 35.13 -1.02 -0.04
CA ALA A 36 34.68 -1.27 -1.41
C ALA A 36 33.95 -0.06 -2.03
N THR A 37 33.36 0.80 -1.21
CA THR A 37 32.78 2.08 -1.62
C THR A 37 33.85 3.15 -1.47
N GLY A 38 34.72 3.28 -2.47
CA GLY A 38 35.71 4.35 -2.54
C GLY A 38 35.06 5.73 -2.36
N ILE A 39 35.09 6.25 -1.13
CA ILE A 39 34.86 7.66 -0.83
C ILE A 39 36.22 8.31 -0.87
N GLY A 40 36.57 8.77 -2.07
CA GLY A 40 37.87 9.34 -2.38
C GLY A 40 37.90 10.04 -3.72
N ASP A 41 36.80 10.68 -4.13
CA ASP A 41 36.79 11.56 -5.28
C ASP A 41 36.21 12.92 -4.89
N THR A 42 37.11 13.79 -4.44
CA THR A 42 36.91 15.23 -4.51
C THR A 42 36.94 15.62 -5.99
N THR A 43 35.82 15.44 -6.69
CA THR A 43 35.62 16.08 -7.99
C THR A 43 35.39 17.56 -7.75
N THR A 44 36.48 18.32 -7.89
CA THR A 44 36.45 19.75 -8.13
C THR A 44 35.55 20.01 -9.33
N ALA A 45 34.42 20.68 -9.10
CA ALA A 45 33.57 21.16 -10.16
C ALA A 45 34.38 22.15 -11.01
N SER A 46 34.66 21.76 -12.25
CA SER A 46 35.17 22.68 -13.27
C SER A 46 33.97 23.45 -13.83
N ASP A 47 33.95 24.75 -13.59
CA ASP A 47 33.01 25.69 -14.22
C ASP A 47 33.28 25.73 -15.74
N ASP A 48 32.57 24.88 -16.49
CA ASP A 48 32.50 25.01 -17.94
C ASP A 48 31.52 26.15 -18.28
N SER A 49 32.07 27.27 -18.73
CA SER A 49 31.34 28.43 -19.20
C SER A 49 30.71 28.14 -20.55
N GLY A 50 29.63 27.36 -20.54
CA GLY A 50 28.79 27.07 -21.70
C GLY A 50 27.88 28.24 -22.06
N THR A 51 27.88 28.60 -23.34
CA THR A 51 27.09 29.66 -24.00
C THR A 51 25.60 29.63 -23.60
N PRO A 52 24.90 30.78 -23.41
CA PRO A 52 23.49 30.76 -23.07
C PRO A 52 22.66 30.07 -24.17
N ALA A 53 22.15 28.88 -23.86
CA ALA A 53 21.18 28.19 -24.68
C ALA A 53 19.91 29.05 -24.76
N THR A 54 19.58 29.54 -25.97
CA THR A 54 18.30 30.22 -26.20
C THR A 54 17.18 29.19 -26.17
N PHE A 55 16.56 29.03 -25.00
CA PHE A 55 15.41 28.14 -24.83
C PHE A 55 14.22 28.71 -25.62
N ARG A 56 13.94 28.15 -26.79
CA ARG A 56 12.74 28.47 -27.58
C ARG A 56 11.58 27.67 -27.01
N LEU A 57 10.72 28.34 -26.25
CA LEU A 57 9.49 27.75 -25.76
C LEU A 57 8.51 27.55 -26.94
N PRO A 58 8.01 26.33 -27.21
CA PRO A 58 6.96 26.14 -28.19
C PRO A 58 5.70 26.87 -27.74
N ARG A 59 4.98 27.50 -28.68
CA ARG A 59 3.71 28.15 -28.37
C ARG A 59 2.64 27.08 -28.13
N PRO A 60 1.85 27.18 -27.06
CA PRO A 60 0.70 26.29 -26.89
C PRO A 60 -0.28 26.50 -28.03
N SER A 61 -0.79 25.41 -28.58
CA SER A 61 -1.93 25.40 -29.50
C SER A 61 -3.21 25.12 -28.70
N ASP A 62 -4.27 25.88 -28.99
CA ASP A 62 -5.61 25.60 -28.46
C ASP A 62 -6.03 24.16 -28.77
N THR A 63 -6.25 23.35 -27.74
CA THR A 63 -7.00 22.11 -27.89
C THR A 63 -8.47 22.51 -28.02
N GLY A 64 -8.96 22.58 -29.26
CA GLY A 64 -10.37 22.80 -29.55
C GLY A 64 -11.23 21.83 -28.74
N SER A 65 -12.14 22.40 -27.93
CA SER A 65 -13.15 21.63 -27.20
C SER A 65 -14.14 21.04 -28.19
N SER A 66 -13.89 19.82 -28.64
CA SER A 66 -14.91 18.99 -29.26
C SER A 66 -15.53 18.16 -28.14
N ILE A 67 -16.65 18.66 -27.61
CA ILE A 67 -17.56 17.90 -26.76
C ILE A 67 -18.07 16.72 -27.60
N PRO A 68 -17.78 15.46 -27.24
CA PRO A 68 -18.50 14.35 -27.84
C PRO A 68 -19.96 14.35 -27.34
N GLU A 69 -20.88 14.03 -28.24
CA GLU A 69 -22.31 13.83 -27.98
C GLU A 69 -22.55 12.78 -26.89
N PRO A 70 -23.63 12.91 -26.10
CA PRO A 70 -23.93 11.97 -25.04
C PRO A 70 -24.33 10.61 -25.63
N GLU A 71 -23.49 9.60 -25.46
CA GLU A 71 -23.90 8.22 -25.65
C GLU A 71 -24.91 7.83 -24.56
N GLU A 72 -25.92 7.09 -24.99
CA GLU A 72 -27.13 6.77 -24.24
C GLU A 72 -26.83 6.15 -22.87
N SER A 73 -27.56 6.68 -21.89
CA SER A 73 -27.68 6.15 -20.53
C SER A 73 -28.17 4.71 -20.55
N ILE A 74 -27.25 3.75 -20.48
CA ILE A 74 -27.56 2.40 -19.97
C ILE A 74 -27.65 2.51 -18.45
N GLU A 75 -28.89 2.64 -17.98
CA GLU A 75 -29.28 2.50 -16.58
C GLU A 75 -28.85 1.10 -16.10
N PRO A 76 -27.94 0.98 -15.11
CA PRO A 76 -27.59 -0.32 -14.59
C PRO A 76 -28.79 -0.85 -13.81
N GLU A 77 -29.36 -1.97 -14.24
CA GLU A 77 -30.30 -2.73 -13.44
C GLU A 77 -29.65 -3.01 -12.09
N ALA A 78 -30.40 -2.69 -11.03
CA ALA A 78 -30.06 -2.99 -9.65
C ALA A 78 -29.96 -4.51 -9.47
N GLY A 79 -28.78 -5.05 -9.76
CA GLY A 79 -28.39 -6.37 -9.29
C GLY A 79 -28.33 -6.33 -7.77
N GLU A 80 -29.17 -7.15 -7.13
CA GLU A 80 -29.24 -7.32 -5.70
C GLU A 80 -27.91 -7.84 -5.15
N SER A 81 -26.99 -6.94 -4.81
CA SER A 81 -25.83 -7.25 -3.99
C SER A 81 -26.31 -7.66 -2.61
N THR A 82 -26.42 -8.97 -2.37
CA THR A 82 -26.49 -9.49 -1.00
C THR A 82 -25.12 -9.27 -0.36
N SER A 83 -24.91 -8.05 0.14
CA SER A 83 -23.85 -7.70 1.07
C SER A 83 -24.43 -7.87 2.46
N GLU A 84 -24.06 -8.95 3.15
CA GLU A 84 -24.42 -9.12 4.56
C GLU A 84 -23.54 -8.16 5.38
N ALA A 85 -24.16 -7.08 5.88
CA ALA A 85 -23.47 -6.03 6.61
C ALA A 85 -23.04 -6.52 8.01
N PRO A 86 -21.78 -6.33 8.44
CA PRO A 86 -21.41 -6.60 9.82
C PRO A 86 -21.98 -5.50 10.72
N ALA A 87 -22.82 -5.87 11.68
CA ALA A 87 -23.46 -4.93 12.61
C ALA A 87 -22.48 -4.24 13.60
N THR A 88 -21.19 -4.62 13.61
CA THR A 88 -20.14 -4.11 14.52
C THR A 88 -18.73 -4.26 13.93
N GLY A 89 -18.52 -3.93 12.65
CA GLY A 89 -17.23 -4.14 11.98
C GLY A 89 -16.87 -3.06 10.96
N ILE A 90 -15.87 -3.36 10.14
CA ILE A 90 -15.47 -2.51 9.01
C ILE A 90 -16.46 -2.74 7.87
N SER A 91 -17.00 -1.67 7.28
CA SER A 91 -17.80 -1.74 6.05
C SER A 91 -16.97 -1.26 4.88
N LEU A 92 -17.02 -1.97 3.75
CA LEU A 92 -16.32 -1.66 2.52
C LEU A 92 -17.28 -1.65 1.33
N THR A 93 -17.19 -0.59 0.53
CA THR A 93 -17.95 -0.40 -0.70
C THR A 93 -17.04 0.10 -1.82
N ALA A 94 -17.44 -0.16 -3.07
CA ALA A 94 -16.89 0.53 -4.23
C ALA A 94 -18.00 1.25 -5.00
N THR A 95 -17.64 2.37 -5.61
CA THR A 95 -18.51 3.10 -6.53
C THR A 95 -18.62 2.43 -7.89
N GLN A 96 -17.60 1.70 -8.33
CA GLN A 96 -17.59 0.96 -9.60
C GLN A 96 -17.84 -0.53 -9.38
N GLN A 97 -18.80 -1.11 -10.10
CA GLN A 97 -19.03 -2.56 -10.14
C GLN A 97 -18.25 -3.25 -11.25
N SER A 98 -17.88 -2.50 -12.30
CA SER A 98 -17.03 -2.95 -13.40
C SER A 98 -16.10 -1.83 -13.86
N VAL A 99 -14.87 -2.17 -14.25
CA VAL A 99 -13.85 -1.24 -14.74
C VAL A 99 -13.02 -1.84 -15.86
N SER A 100 -12.39 -1.00 -16.69
CA SER A 100 -11.39 -1.48 -17.66
C SER A 100 -10.12 -1.97 -16.93
N PRO A 101 -9.29 -2.82 -17.56
CA PRO A 101 -7.99 -3.18 -16.99
C PRO A 101 -7.16 -1.93 -16.70
N MET A 102 -6.52 -1.89 -15.53
CA MET A 102 -5.74 -0.76 -15.02
C MET A 102 -6.51 0.53 -14.75
N GLN A 103 -7.84 0.51 -14.87
CA GLN A 103 -8.66 1.61 -14.39
C GLN A 103 -8.76 1.58 -12.86
N GLN A 104 -8.90 2.78 -12.29
CA GLN A 104 -9.02 2.97 -10.85
C GLN A 104 -10.35 2.41 -10.33
N ILE A 105 -10.26 1.67 -9.22
CA ILE A 105 -11.39 1.21 -8.42
C ILE A 105 -11.33 1.96 -7.09
N ASP A 106 -12.29 2.86 -6.87
CA ASP A 106 -12.40 3.63 -5.63
C ASP A 106 -13.05 2.78 -4.55
N LEU A 107 -12.37 2.68 -3.41
CA LEU A 107 -12.79 1.93 -2.25
C LEU A 107 -13.09 2.91 -1.11
N THR A 108 -14.29 2.83 -0.56
CA THR A 108 -14.72 3.68 0.57
C THR A 108 -15.35 2.82 1.64
N GLY A 109 -15.36 3.33 2.87
CA GLY A 109 -15.94 2.57 3.96
C GLY A 109 -15.99 3.29 5.29
N THR A 110 -16.52 2.58 6.28
CA THR A 110 -16.68 3.06 7.66
C THR A 110 -16.05 2.10 8.64
N TYR A 111 -15.46 2.64 9.70
CA TYR A 111 -14.94 1.90 10.84
C TYR A 111 -15.12 2.71 12.12
N PRO A 112 -16.33 2.71 12.73
CA PRO A 112 -16.68 3.61 13.83
C PRO A 112 -15.79 3.47 15.08
N GLY A 113 -15.22 2.29 15.33
CA GLY A 113 -14.34 2.02 16.48
C GLY A 113 -12.85 2.06 16.16
N GLY A 114 -12.48 2.37 14.91
CA GLY A 114 -11.11 2.23 14.41
C GLY A 114 -10.38 3.54 14.18
N GLU A 115 -10.69 4.60 14.93
CA GLU A 115 -10.05 5.91 14.71
C GLU A 115 -8.52 5.81 14.78
N GLY A 116 -7.83 6.29 13.74
CA GLY A 116 -6.38 6.20 13.62
C GLY A 116 -5.83 4.81 13.28
N ALA A 117 -6.69 3.79 13.13
CA ALA A 117 -6.26 2.46 12.71
C ALA A 117 -5.68 2.49 11.29
N ILE A 118 -4.69 1.63 11.05
CA ILE A 118 -4.15 1.40 9.72
C ILE A 118 -4.83 0.17 9.13
N LEU A 119 -5.44 0.37 7.97
CA LEU A 119 -6.12 -0.67 7.21
C LEU A 119 -5.24 -1.10 6.04
N GLN A 120 -5.20 -2.41 5.82
CA GLN A 120 -4.50 -3.08 4.73
C GLN A 120 -5.55 -3.61 3.74
N VAL A 121 -5.44 -3.24 2.47
CA VAL A 121 -6.27 -3.84 1.42
C VAL A 121 -5.78 -5.26 1.15
N GLN A 122 -6.70 -6.21 1.05
CA GLN A 122 -6.40 -7.57 0.64
C GLN A 122 -7.18 -7.94 -0.60
N ARG A 123 -6.59 -8.80 -1.43
CA ARG A 123 -7.24 -9.41 -2.59
C ARG A 123 -7.35 -10.91 -2.36
N PHE A 124 -8.45 -11.51 -2.80
CA PHE A 124 -8.57 -12.96 -2.82
C PHE A 124 -7.92 -13.51 -4.10
N GLU A 125 -6.89 -14.33 -3.94
CA GLU A 125 -6.18 -14.98 -5.03
C GLU A 125 -5.70 -16.36 -4.62
N ASN A 126 -5.67 -17.31 -5.55
CA ASN A 126 -5.20 -18.67 -5.30
C ASN A 126 -5.89 -19.38 -4.11
N GLY A 127 -7.15 -19.02 -3.83
CA GLY A 127 -7.93 -19.60 -2.72
C GLY A 127 -7.62 -19.01 -1.34
N ALA A 128 -6.83 -17.94 -1.26
CA ALA A 128 -6.48 -17.28 0.00
C ALA A 128 -6.52 -15.75 -0.15
N TRP A 129 -6.63 -15.06 0.98
CA TRP A 129 -6.46 -13.62 1.05
C TRP A 129 -4.98 -13.26 1.10
N SER A 130 -4.55 -12.37 0.22
CA SER A 130 -3.19 -11.83 0.18
C SER A 130 -3.20 -10.31 0.26
N ASP A 131 -2.10 -9.75 0.77
CA ASP A 131 -1.96 -8.30 0.89
C ASP A 131 -1.81 -7.67 -0.49
N PHE A 132 -2.71 -6.75 -0.79
CA PHE A 132 -2.60 -5.86 -1.93
C PHE A 132 -1.79 -4.63 -1.48
N PRO A 133 -0.84 -4.09 -2.25
CA PRO A 133 0.12 -3.09 -1.75
C PRO A 133 -0.49 -1.67 -1.60
N VAL A 134 -1.58 -1.56 -0.84
CA VAL A 134 -2.33 -0.33 -0.54
C VAL A 134 -2.76 -0.36 0.92
N THR A 135 -2.43 0.69 1.64
CA THR A 135 -2.85 0.92 3.03
C THR A 135 -3.50 2.28 3.17
N MET A 136 -4.37 2.44 4.16
CA MET A 136 -5.00 3.72 4.49
C MET A 136 -5.25 3.83 5.99
N SER A 137 -5.30 5.06 6.50
CA SER A 137 -5.70 5.32 7.88
C SER A 137 -7.18 5.65 7.98
N VAL A 138 -7.81 5.30 9.08
CA VAL A 138 -9.18 5.72 9.40
C VAL A 138 -9.16 7.11 10.04
N SER A 139 -10.05 7.98 9.57
CA SER A 139 -10.25 9.33 10.10
C SER A 139 -11.74 9.66 10.17
N GLY A 140 -12.20 10.15 11.32
CA GLY A 140 -13.62 10.43 11.56
C GLY A 140 -14.50 9.19 11.44
N GLY A 141 -13.97 8.01 11.77
CA GLY A 141 -14.65 6.72 11.59
C GLY A 141 -14.89 6.31 10.13
N THR A 142 -14.21 6.94 9.17
CA THR A 142 -14.32 6.64 7.74
C THR A 142 -12.95 6.44 7.10
N PHE A 143 -12.93 5.81 5.92
CA PHE A 143 -11.72 5.69 5.11
C PHE A 143 -12.07 5.68 3.62
N ALA A 144 -11.09 6.08 2.81
CA ALA A 144 -11.15 6.02 1.36
C ALA A 144 -9.76 5.71 0.80
N THR A 145 -9.71 4.93 -0.27
CA THR A 145 -8.50 4.61 -1.02
C THR A 145 -8.87 4.18 -2.43
N TYR A 146 -7.89 3.79 -3.23
CA TYR A 146 -8.13 3.19 -4.53
C TYR A 146 -7.19 2.02 -4.80
N VAL A 147 -7.61 1.14 -5.70
CA VAL A 147 -6.77 0.07 -6.25
C VAL A 147 -6.80 0.10 -7.77
N GLN A 148 -5.76 -0.46 -8.39
CA GLN A 148 -5.68 -0.65 -9.83
C GLN A 148 -5.12 -2.04 -10.11
N THR A 149 -5.75 -2.77 -11.00
CA THR A 149 -5.34 -4.14 -11.34
C THR A 149 -5.53 -4.39 -12.83
N SER A 150 -4.61 -5.14 -13.42
CA SER A 150 -4.72 -5.66 -14.79
C SER A 150 -5.35 -7.06 -14.85
N GLN A 151 -5.63 -7.66 -13.69
CA GLN A 151 -6.22 -8.99 -13.59
C GLN A 151 -7.68 -8.92 -13.99
N VAL A 152 -8.00 -9.46 -15.17
CA VAL A 152 -9.36 -9.51 -15.71
C VAL A 152 -10.25 -10.51 -14.99
N GLY A 153 -11.56 -10.31 -15.07
CA GLY A 153 -12.58 -11.12 -14.41
C GLY A 153 -12.99 -10.59 -13.03
N PRO A 154 -13.67 -11.43 -12.21
CA PRO A 154 -14.08 -11.04 -10.87
C PRO A 154 -12.87 -10.92 -9.95
N ASN A 155 -12.67 -9.72 -9.39
CA ASN A 155 -11.66 -9.43 -8.38
C ASN A 155 -12.36 -9.21 -7.04
N GLN A 156 -11.99 -9.99 -6.03
CA GLN A 156 -12.53 -9.86 -4.68
C GLN A 156 -11.54 -9.12 -3.78
N PHE A 157 -12.02 -8.08 -3.12
CA PHE A 157 -11.28 -7.23 -2.20
C PHE A 157 -11.91 -7.27 -0.82
N ARG A 158 -11.07 -7.05 0.19
CA ARG A 158 -11.50 -6.69 1.55
C ARG A 158 -10.46 -5.77 2.17
N VAL A 159 -10.76 -5.23 3.33
CA VAL A 159 -9.78 -4.51 4.15
C VAL A 159 -9.66 -5.15 5.52
N ILE A 160 -8.47 -5.11 6.10
CA ILE A 160 -8.18 -5.63 7.44
C ILE A 160 -7.45 -4.59 8.27
N ASP A 161 -7.81 -4.46 9.53
CA ASP A 161 -7.06 -3.68 10.52
C ASP A 161 -5.75 -4.41 10.85
N THR A 162 -4.61 -3.74 10.65
CA THR A 162 -3.29 -4.36 10.83
C THR A 162 -3.01 -4.75 12.28
N ASP A 163 -3.61 -4.08 13.24
CA ASP A 163 -3.38 -4.32 14.67
C ASP A 163 -4.36 -5.35 15.22
N THR A 164 -5.65 -5.17 14.94
CA THR A 164 -6.73 -5.99 15.54
C THR A 164 -7.11 -7.20 14.70
N GLN A 165 -6.69 -7.25 13.43
CA GLN A 165 -7.05 -8.28 12.45
C GLN A 165 -8.56 -8.38 12.18
N VAL A 166 -9.33 -7.33 12.52
CA VAL A 166 -10.75 -7.21 12.14
C VAL A 166 -10.83 -6.97 10.64
N ALA A 167 -11.63 -7.76 9.94
CA ALA A 167 -11.84 -7.66 8.50
C ALA A 167 -13.19 -7.04 8.14
N SER A 168 -13.27 -6.44 6.95
CA SER A 168 -14.54 -5.99 6.35
C SER A 168 -15.33 -7.13 5.72
N ASN A 169 -16.52 -6.79 5.22
CA ASN A 169 -17.18 -7.58 4.18
C ASN A 169 -16.28 -7.75 2.94
N GLU A 170 -16.59 -8.76 2.15
CA GLU A 170 -15.96 -9.02 0.86
C GLU A 170 -16.67 -8.18 -0.22
N LEU A 171 -15.89 -7.65 -1.16
CA LEU A 171 -16.35 -6.78 -2.23
C LEU A 171 -15.85 -7.34 -3.56
N THR A 172 -16.77 -7.66 -4.48
CA THR A 172 -16.41 -8.12 -5.83
C THR A 172 -16.54 -6.99 -6.84
N VAL A 173 -15.50 -6.77 -7.65
CA VAL A 173 -15.48 -5.85 -8.79
C VAL A 173 -15.03 -6.60 -10.03
N THR A 174 -15.73 -6.42 -11.15
CA THR A 174 -15.36 -7.05 -12.43
C THR A 174 -14.37 -6.17 -13.18
N VAL A 175 -13.34 -6.77 -13.76
CA VAL A 175 -12.33 -6.06 -14.57
C VAL A 175 -12.31 -6.63 -15.98
N GLY A 176 -12.46 -5.78 -16.98
CA GLY A 176 -12.41 -6.15 -18.41
C GLY A 176 -13.75 -6.36 -19.08
#